data_AF-A0A7K0DPE1-F1
#
_entry.id   AF-A0A7K0DPE1-F1
#
_cell.length_a   1.000
_cell.length_b   1.000
_cell.length_c   1.000
_cell.angle_alpha   90.00
_cell.angle_beta   90.00
_cell.angle_gamma   90.00
#
_symmetry.space_group_name_H-M   'P 1'
#
loop_
_entity.id
_entity.type
_entity.pdbx_description
1 polymer ?
#
loop_
_entity_poly.entity_id
_entity_poly.type
_entity_poly.pdbx_seq_one_letter_code
_entity_poly.pdbx_strand_id
1 'polypeptide(L)'
;MTHIVLPAEAAEPAPARLPAHLTDLRPPPERSALALARAADLAGLAGVLVPFDPEGPESLVTAAALLRATRYVQVVAGFHSGATTPQYAAKLSASLQRFSGGRFGWHLEAGDPDRERFVAVAREFWHSPDGLPKPLSDNPFPAVYVGGIDGRGTPGFVEVGPDPGEVFRLGEKESAHVG
;
A
#
# COMPACT_ATOMS: atom_id res chain seq x y z
N MET A 1 -10.74 -13.49 -2.23
CA MET A 1 -10.30 -12.37 -1.35
C MET A 1 -9.85 -11.26 -2.28
N THR A 2 -10.66 -10.21 -2.41
CA THR A 2 -10.55 -9.24 -3.50
C THR A 2 -9.70 -8.03 -3.08
N HIS A 3 -8.80 -7.61 -3.94
CA HIS A 3 -7.81 -6.55 -3.70
C HIS A 3 -7.72 -5.62 -4.90
N ILE A 4 -7.26 -4.38 -4.71
CA ILE A 4 -7.06 -3.39 -5.77
C ILE A 4 -5.61 -2.90 -5.76
N VAL A 5 -5.02 -2.73 -6.94
CA VAL A 5 -3.75 -2.01 -7.15
C VAL A 5 -4.07 -0.59 -7.57
N LEU A 6 -3.46 0.41 -6.93
CA LEU A 6 -3.60 1.80 -7.36
C LEU A 6 -2.78 2.03 -8.64
N PRO A 7 -3.30 2.76 -9.62
CA PRO A 7 -2.54 3.08 -10.83
C PRO A 7 -1.31 3.92 -10.45
N ALA A 8 -0.18 3.66 -11.13
CA ALA A 8 0.89 4.66 -11.24
C ALA A 8 0.34 5.90 -11.97
N GLU A 9 0.81 7.08 -11.59
CA GLU A 9 0.21 8.39 -11.85
C GLU A 9 -0.58 8.48 -13.18
N ALA A 10 -1.91 8.66 -13.09
CA ALA A 10 -2.75 8.88 -14.27
C ALA A 10 -2.71 10.37 -14.66
N ALA A 11 -2.68 10.65 -15.97
CA ALA A 11 -2.68 12.01 -16.50
C ALA A 11 -3.89 12.82 -15.98
N GLU A 12 -3.62 13.86 -15.18
CA GLU A 12 -4.62 14.76 -14.63
C GLU A 12 -5.37 15.53 -15.75
N PRO A 13 -6.72 15.64 -15.68
CA PRO A 13 -7.45 16.51 -16.58
C PRO A 13 -7.06 17.98 -16.37
N ALA A 14 -7.24 18.81 -17.41
CA ALA A 14 -6.86 20.22 -17.36
C ALA A 14 -7.53 20.94 -16.16
N PRO A 15 -6.77 21.76 -15.40
CA PRO A 15 -7.28 22.35 -14.16
C PRO A 15 -8.45 23.30 -14.43
N ALA A 16 -9.49 23.21 -13.60
CA ALA A 16 -10.62 24.14 -13.64
C ALA A 16 -10.17 25.56 -13.28
N ARG A 17 -10.71 26.58 -13.97
CA ARG A 17 -10.38 27.99 -13.72
C ARG A 17 -10.88 28.42 -12.35
N LEU A 18 -9.97 28.73 -11.43
CA LEU A 18 -10.28 29.13 -10.06
C LEU A 18 -10.76 30.60 -9.97
N PRO A 19 -11.61 30.96 -8.99
CA PRO A 19 -12.03 32.34 -8.75
C PRO A 19 -10.86 33.27 -8.37
N ALA A 20 -10.92 34.54 -8.77
CA ALA A 20 -9.84 35.53 -8.57
C ALA A 20 -9.51 35.86 -7.10
N HIS A 21 -10.38 35.51 -6.15
CA HIS A 21 -10.19 35.76 -4.72
C HIS A 21 -9.53 34.57 -3.98
N LEU A 22 -9.25 33.47 -4.68
CA LEU A 22 -8.69 32.26 -4.07
C LEU A 22 -7.18 32.45 -3.89
N THR A 23 -6.75 32.65 -2.65
CA THR A 23 -5.33 32.89 -2.30
C THR A 23 -4.52 31.61 -2.11
N ASP A 24 -5.19 30.47 -1.94
CA ASP A 24 -4.54 29.17 -1.84
C ASP A 24 -4.37 28.56 -3.25
N LEU A 25 -3.22 28.84 -3.86
CA LEU A 25 -2.86 28.36 -5.19
C LEU A 25 -2.19 26.98 -5.17
N ARG A 26 -2.17 26.29 -4.02
CA ARG A 26 -1.60 24.95 -3.97
C ARG A 26 -2.39 24.01 -4.88
N PRO A 27 -1.71 23.13 -5.63
CA PRO A 27 -2.41 22.09 -6.37
C PRO A 27 -3.28 21.27 -5.42
N PRO A 28 -4.44 20.75 -5.87
CA PRO A 28 -5.23 19.85 -5.05
C PRO A 28 -4.36 18.66 -4.63
N PRO A 29 -4.51 18.13 -3.40
CA PRO A 29 -3.80 16.92 -3.00
C PRO A 29 -4.22 15.76 -3.91
N GLU A 30 -3.45 14.67 -3.91
CA GLU A 30 -3.75 13.43 -4.64
C GLU A 30 -5.10 12.83 -4.19
N ARG A 31 -6.21 13.28 -4.81
CA ARG A 31 -7.57 12.94 -4.39
C ARG A 31 -7.99 11.55 -4.89
N SER A 32 -7.42 11.11 -6.00
CA SER A 32 -7.77 9.86 -6.67
C SER A 32 -7.42 8.63 -5.82
N ALA A 33 -6.17 8.51 -5.36
CA ALA A 33 -5.73 7.41 -4.50
C ALA A 33 -6.51 7.35 -3.18
N LEU A 34 -6.73 8.49 -2.53
CA LEU A 34 -7.52 8.58 -1.30
C LEU A 34 -8.98 8.19 -1.51
N ALA A 35 -9.60 8.61 -2.61
CA ALA A 35 -10.97 8.23 -2.94
C ALA A 35 -11.09 6.73 -3.23
N LEU A 36 -10.14 6.16 -3.99
CA LEU A 36 -10.14 4.75 -4.34
C LEU A 36 -9.91 3.87 -3.10
N ALA A 37 -8.99 4.23 -2.22
CA ALA A 37 -8.77 3.49 -0.98
C ALA A 37 -9.99 3.54 -0.05
N ARG A 38 -10.70 4.67 0.04
CA ARG A 38 -11.95 4.78 0.80
C ARG A 38 -13.06 3.93 0.17
N ALA A 39 -13.17 3.93 -1.16
CA ALA A 39 -14.12 3.09 -1.85
C ALA A 39 -13.84 1.60 -1.59
N ALA A 40 -12.57 1.18 -1.64
CA ALA A 40 -12.14 -0.18 -1.30
C ALA A 40 -12.50 -0.55 0.14
N ASP A 41 -12.25 0.35 1.10
CA ASP A 41 -12.57 0.17 2.51
C ASP A 41 -14.09 0.02 2.75
N LEU A 42 -14.90 0.85 2.07
CA LEU A 42 -16.36 0.79 2.15
C LEU A 42 -16.96 -0.44 1.44
N ALA A 43 -16.32 -0.89 0.36
CA ALA A 43 -16.71 -2.08 -0.38
C ALA A 43 -16.31 -3.39 0.35
N GLY A 44 -15.57 -3.30 1.46
CA GLY A 44 -15.14 -4.46 2.23
C GLY A 44 -14.02 -5.26 1.57
N LEU A 45 -13.19 -4.60 0.74
CA LEU A 45 -12.04 -5.24 0.13
C LEU A 45 -10.97 -5.56 1.17
N ALA A 46 -10.17 -6.59 0.87
CA ALA A 46 -9.17 -7.07 1.79
C ALA A 46 -7.95 -6.16 1.88
N GLY A 47 -7.54 -5.58 0.75
CA GLY A 47 -6.35 -4.73 0.70
C GLY A 47 -6.25 -3.85 -0.53
N VAL A 48 -5.41 -2.84 -0.40
CA VAL A 48 -4.98 -1.93 -1.47
C VAL A 48 -3.46 -1.96 -1.56
N LEU A 49 -2.93 -2.12 -2.77
CA LEU A 49 -1.50 -2.00 -3.07
C LEU A 49 -1.19 -0.62 -3.65
N VAL A 50 -0.26 0.08 -3.02
CA VAL A 50 0.41 1.27 -3.55
C VAL A 50 1.68 0.80 -4.24
N PRO A 51 1.77 0.79 -5.57
CA PRO A 51 2.96 0.31 -6.27
C PRO A 51 4.18 1.20 -5.99
N PHE A 52 5.37 0.65 -6.18
CA PHE A 52 6.60 1.45 -6.20
C PHE A 52 6.70 2.17 -7.54
N ASP A 53 6.80 3.49 -7.52
CA ASP A 53 7.04 4.30 -8.71
C ASP A 53 8.22 5.24 -8.43
N PRO A 54 9.41 5.04 -9.05
CA PRO A 54 10.57 5.91 -8.86
C PRO A 54 10.34 7.36 -9.27
N GLU A 55 9.42 7.61 -10.22
CA GLU A 55 9.12 8.94 -10.75
C GLU A 55 7.87 9.55 -10.09
N GLY A 56 7.07 8.73 -9.42
CA GLY A 56 5.83 9.11 -8.76
C GLY A 56 5.97 9.45 -7.28
N PRO A 57 4.84 9.67 -6.58
CA PRO A 57 4.82 9.86 -5.14
C PRO A 57 5.39 8.66 -4.39
N GLU A 58 6.13 8.93 -3.31
CA GLU A 58 6.72 7.87 -2.49
C GLU A 58 5.64 6.95 -1.88
N SER A 59 5.65 5.70 -2.32
CA SER A 59 4.74 4.61 -1.96
C SER A 59 4.46 4.50 -0.45
N LEU A 60 5.49 4.63 0.40
CA LEU A 60 5.38 4.50 1.86
C LEU A 60 4.65 5.70 2.47
N VAL A 61 4.85 6.90 1.89
CA VAL A 61 4.16 8.12 2.32
C VAL A 61 2.71 8.08 1.90
N THR A 62 2.43 7.66 0.65
CA THR A 62 1.07 7.45 0.16
C THR A 62 0.34 6.41 1.01
N ALA A 63 0.96 5.26 1.27
CA ALA A 63 0.39 4.24 2.14
C ALA A 63 0.05 4.76 3.54
N ALA A 64 0.90 5.59 4.15
CA ALA A 64 0.61 6.22 5.44
C ALA A 64 -0.65 7.09 5.39
N ALA A 65 -0.84 7.86 4.31
CA ALA A 65 -2.03 8.67 4.08
C ALA A 65 -3.29 7.79 3.91
N LEU A 66 -3.21 6.70 3.16
CA LEU A 66 -4.32 5.77 2.95
C LEU A 66 -4.70 5.03 4.23
N LEU A 67 -3.71 4.57 5.02
CA LEU A 67 -3.95 3.93 6.32
C LEU A 67 -4.73 4.86 7.27
N ARG A 68 -4.42 6.16 7.25
CA ARG A 68 -5.15 7.16 8.04
C ARG A 68 -6.55 7.44 7.49
N ALA A 69 -6.75 7.33 6.18
CA ALA A 69 -8.02 7.63 5.52
C ALA A 69 -9.01 6.47 5.51
N THR A 70 -8.59 5.27 5.92
CA THR A 70 -9.35 4.01 5.91
C THR A 70 -9.39 3.40 7.30
N ARG A 71 -10.31 2.46 7.53
CA ARG A 71 -10.52 1.85 8.86
C ARG A 71 -10.23 0.35 8.91
N TYR A 72 -10.47 -0.39 7.84
CA TYR A 72 -10.43 -1.86 7.86
C TYR A 72 -9.48 -2.46 6.82
N VAL A 73 -9.40 -1.87 5.63
CA VAL A 73 -8.59 -2.39 4.54
C VAL A 73 -7.11 -2.43 4.89
N GLN A 74 -6.42 -3.50 4.47
CA GLN A 74 -4.96 -3.55 4.53
C GLN A 74 -4.38 -2.59 3.48
N VAL A 75 -3.30 -1.89 3.82
CA VAL A 75 -2.57 -1.08 2.84
C VAL A 75 -1.17 -1.61 2.72
N VAL A 76 -0.78 -1.96 1.50
CA VAL A 76 0.53 -2.51 1.17
C VAL A 76 1.29 -1.50 0.34
N ALA A 77 2.52 -1.19 0.73
CA ALA A 77 3.40 -0.31 -0.04
C ALA A 77 4.43 -1.15 -0.79
N GLY A 78 4.55 -0.90 -2.08
CA GLY A 78 5.60 -1.42 -2.95
C GLY A 78 6.88 -0.62 -2.77
N PHE A 79 8.03 -1.27 -2.61
CA PHE A 79 9.32 -0.59 -2.68
C PHE A 79 10.46 -1.54 -3.07
N HIS A 80 11.55 -0.97 -3.59
CA HIS A 80 12.78 -1.69 -3.90
C HIS A 80 13.74 -1.72 -2.71
N SER A 81 14.42 -2.83 -2.44
CA SER A 81 15.35 -3.00 -1.32
C SER A 81 16.50 -2.00 -1.32
N GLY A 82 16.94 -1.57 -2.51
CA GLY A 82 17.97 -0.55 -2.69
C GLY A 82 17.53 0.89 -2.35
N ALA A 83 16.23 1.15 -2.17
CA ALA A 83 15.73 2.50 -1.87
C ALA A 83 15.94 2.91 -0.40
N THR A 84 16.15 1.95 0.50
CA THR A 84 16.32 2.23 1.93
C THR A 84 17.11 1.13 2.65
N THR A 85 17.33 1.29 3.96
CA THR A 85 17.92 0.22 4.78
C THR A 85 16.84 -0.64 5.41
N PRO A 86 17.07 -1.95 5.61
CA PRO A 86 16.09 -2.84 6.23
C PRO A 86 15.69 -2.41 7.66
N GLN A 87 16.63 -1.84 8.43
CA GLN A 87 16.38 -1.31 9.77
C GLN A 87 15.47 -0.08 9.73
N TYR A 88 15.68 0.82 8.77
CA TYR A 88 14.83 1.99 8.59
C TYR A 88 13.42 1.60 8.17
N ALA A 89 13.29 0.69 7.20
CA ALA A 89 12.00 0.15 6.77
C ALA A 89 11.26 -0.52 7.94
N ALA A 90 11.95 -1.32 8.77
CA ALA A 90 11.39 -1.93 9.96
C ALA A 90 10.87 -0.87 10.96
N LYS A 91 11.65 0.17 11.24
CA LYS A 91 11.23 1.26 12.16
C LYS A 91 10.02 2.03 11.65
N LEU A 92 10.01 2.36 10.35
CA LEU A 92 8.87 3.03 9.72
C LEU A 92 7.62 2.16 9.82
N SER A 93 7.77 0.88 9.50
CA SER A 93 6.70 -0.12 9.57
C SER A 93 6.14 -0.30 10.97
N ALA A 94 6.99 -0.36 11.99
CA ALA A 94 6.54 -0.44 13.39
C ALA A 94 5.65 0.75 13.78
N SER A 95 6.01 1.94 13.29
CA SER A 95 5.21 3.16 13.49
C SER A 95 3.86 3.05 12.77
N LEU A 96 3.87 2.62 11.50
CA LEU A 96 2.65 2.44 10.71
C LEU A 96 1.73 1.35 11.28
N GLN A 97 2.29 0.22 11.74
CA GLN A 97 1.50 -0.82 12.40
C GLN A 97 0.83 -0.29 13.66
N ARG A 98 1.54 0.50 14.46
CA ARG A 98 0.97 1.11 15.68
C ARG A 98 -0.17 2.06 15.37
N PHE A 99 -0.04 2.90 14.35
CA PHE A 99 -1.09 3.87 14.01
C PHE A 99 -2.26 3.27 13.24
N SER A 100 -2.05 2.16 12.53
CA SER A 100 -3.07 1.53 11.71
C SER A 100 -3.76 0.34 12.36
N GLY A 101 -3.25 -0.16 13.49
CA GLY A 101 -3.75 -1.37 14.14
C GLY A 101 -3.33 -2.65 13.40
N GLY A 102 -2.12 -2.69 12.85
CA GLY A 102 -1.59 -3.90 12.19
C GLY A 102 -1.95 -4.03 10.71
N ARG A 103 -2.44 -2.96 10.04
CA ARG A 103 -2.95 -3.02 8.66
C ARG A 103 -1.92 -2.70 7.59
N PHE A 104 -0.65 -2.55 7.94
CA PHE A 104 0.41 -2.25 6.97
C PHE A 104 1.11 -3.51 6.46
N GLY A 105 1.40 -3.56 5.16
CA GLY A 105 2.17 -4.62 4.51
C GLY A 105 3.22 -4.09 3.52
N TRP A 106 4.12 -4.97 3.10
CA TRP A 106 5.18 -4.70 2.13
C TRP A 106 4.96 -5.47 0.84
N HIS A 107 5.22 -4.82 -0.29
CA HIS A 107 5.39 -5.48 -1.57
C HIS A 107 6.81 -5.20 -2.06
N LEU A 108 7.61 -6.24 -2.30
CA LEU A 108 8.95 -6.09 -2.87
C LEU A 108 8.93 -6.51 -4.34
N GLU A 109 9.41 -5.62 -5.21
CA GLU A 109 9.41 -5.79 -6.66
C GLU A 109 10.02 -7.12 -7.10
N ALA A 110 9.32 -7.90 -7.94
CA ALA A 110 9.75 -9.25 -8.36
C ALA A 110 11.19 -9.30 -8.91
N GLY A 111 11.66 -8.21 -9.54
CA GLY A 111 13.03 -8.09 -10.07
C GLY A 111 14.13 -7.75 -9.06
N ASP A 112 13.79 -7.48 -7.80
CA ASP A 112 14.74 -7.10 -6.75
C ASP A 112 15.61 -8.30 -6.31
N PRO A 113 16.94 -8.28 -6.58
CA PRO A 113 17.83 -9.40 -6.28
C PRO A 113 18.14 -9.53 -4.78
N ASP A 114 18.03 -8.45 -4.01
CA ASP A 114 18.39 -8.40 -2.59
C ASP A 114 17.17 -8.50 -1.66
N ARG A 115 15.96 -8.61 -2.22
CA ARG A 115 14.66 -8.73 -1.52
C ARG A 115 14.73 -9.66 -0.30
N GLU A 116 15.22 -10.88 -0.48
CA GLU A 116 15.11 -11.93 0.55
C GLU A 116 16.00 -11.59 1.74
N ARG A 117 17.23 -11.16 1.44
CA ARG A 117 18.18 -10.70 2.44
C ARG A 117 17.67 -9.46 3.16
N PHE A 118 17.08 -8.51 2.43
CA PHE A 118 16.48 -7.31 3.01
C PHE A 118 15.39 -7.66 4.02
N VAL A 119 14.44 -8.52 3.66
CA VAL A 119 13.36 -8.95 4.55
C VAL A 119 13.90 -9.72 5.75
N ALA A 120 14.90 -10.58 5.56
CA ALA A 120 15.53 -11.34 6.64
C ALA A 120 16.17 -10.40 7.68
N VAL A 121 16.98 -9.43 7.24
CA VAL A 121 17.64 -8.46 8.13
C VAL A 121 16.61 -7.58 8.84
N ALA A 122 15.57 -7.13 8.13
CA ALA A 122 14.51 -6.32 8.74
C ALA A 122 13.75 -7.10 9.82
N ARG A 123 13.46 -8.38 9.58
CA ARG A 123 12.75 -9.26 10.51
C ARG A 123 13.61 -9.61 11.72
N GLU A 124 14.90 -9.87 11.51
CA GLU A 124 15.86 -10.07 12.59
C GLU A 124 15.92 -8.82 13.48
N PHE A 125 16.08 -7.63 12.89
CA PHE A 125 16.06 -6.37 13.62
C PHE A 125 14.74 -6.12 14.35
N TRP A 126 13.61 -6.59 13.83
CA TRP A 126 12.31 -6.45 14.49
C TRP A 126 12.21 -7.26 15.78
N HIS A 127 12.76 -8.48 15.80
CA HIS A 127 12.64 -9.42 16.91
C HIS A 127 13.85 -9.42 17.86
N SER A 128 14.96 -8.83 17.45
CA SER A 128 16.18 -8.77 18.25
C SER A 128 16.01 -7.92 19.52
N PRO A 129 16.56 -8.33 20.67
CA PRO A 129 16.60 -7.52 21.89
C PRO A 129 17.29 -6.16 21.70
N ASP A 130 18.33 -6.11 20.86
CA ASP A 130 19.09 -4.90 20.53
C ASP A 130 18.54 -4.17 19.30
N GLY A 131 17.39 -4.62 18.80
CA GLY A 131 16.74 -4.10 17.60
C GLY A 131 15.71 -3.01 17.90
N LEU A 132 14.47 -3.22 17.48
CA LEU A 132 13.38 -2.28 17.77
C LEU A 132 12.95 -2.33 19.24
N PRO A 133 12.96 -1.20 19.97
CA PRO A 133 12.56 -1.16 21.36
C PRO A 133 11.07 -1.43 21.51
N LYS A 134 10.67 -2.12 22.57
CA LYS A 134 9.27 -2.15 22.97
C LYS A 134 8.82 -0.74 23.39
N PRO A 135 7.61 -0.29 23.01
CA PRO A 135 6.51 -1.07 22.43
C PRO A 135 6.42 -1.04 20.89
N LEU A 136 7.44 -0.58 20.16
CA LEU A 136 7.38 -0.49 18.69
C LEU A 136 7.32 -1.88 18.04
N SER A 137 8.05 -2.85 18.58
CA SER A 137 8.11 -4.24 18.08
C SER A 137 7.02 -5.17 18.62
N ASP A 138 6.11 -4.69 19.48
CA ASP A 138 5.02 -5.51 20.03
C ASP A 138 3.94 -5.84 18.99
N ASN A 139 3.83 -5.03 17.94
CA ASN A 139 2.96 -5.32 16.80
C ASN A 139 3.60 -6.40 15.90
N PRO A 140 2.79 -7.16 15.14
CA PRO A 140 3.31 -8.10 14.17
C PRO A 140 4.14 -7.39 13.09
N PHE A 141 5.22 -8.04 12.67
CA PHE A 141 5.98 -7.64 11.49
C PHE A 141 5.04 -7.59 10.26
N PRO A 142 5.16 -6.61 9.36
CA PRO A 142 4.31 -6.50 8.17
C PRO A 142 4.21 -7.78 7.35
N ALA A 143 3.02 -8.07 6.82
CA ALA A 143 2.89 -9.10 5.80
C ALA A 143 3.72 -8.69 4.57
N VAL A 144 4.42 -9.65 3.95
CA VAL A 144 5.28 -9.42 2.79
C VAL A 144 4.69 -10.15 1.59
N TYR A 145 4.59 -9.43 0.47
CA TYR A 145 4.05 -9.90 -0.79
C TYR A 145 5.08 -9.74 -1.91
N VAL A 146 5.09 -10.70 -2.84
CA VAL A 146 5.98 -10.74 -4.00
C VAL A 146 5.14 -11.14 -5.22
N GLY A 147 5.12 -10.31 -6.26
CA GLY A 147 4.37 -10.60 -7.49
C GLY A 147 2.88 -10.87 -7.22
N GLY A 148 2.28 -10.15 -6.27
CA GLY A 148 0.89 -10.35 -5.86
C GLY A 148 0.60 -11.62 -5.05
N ILE A 149 1.61 -12.42 -4.67
CA ILE A 149 1.48 -13.61 -3.82
C ILE A 149 2.08 -13.29 -2.44
N ASP A 150 1.41 -13.66 -1.35
CA ASP A 150 1.97 -13.51 -0.01
C ASP A 150 3.13 -14.50 0.22
N GLY A 151 3.98 -14.25 1.22
CA GLY A 151 5.07 -15.16 1.59
C GLY A 151 4.65 -16.58 2.03
N ARG A 152 3.35 -16.93 1.95
CA ARG A 152 2.76 -18.23 2.25
C ARG A 152 2.15 -18.90 0.99
N GLY A 153 2.24 -18.28 -0.18
CA GLY A 153 1.73 -18.82 -1.45
C GLY A 153 0.27 -18.47 -1.77
N THR A 154 -0.35 -17.56 -1.02
CA THR A 154 -1.74 -17.12 -1.23
C THR A 154 -1.77 -15.93 -2.18
N PRO A 155 -2.59 -15.94 -3.25
CA PRO A 155 -2.80 -14.75 -4.07
C PRO A 155 -3.38 -13.62 -3.21
N GLY A 156 -2.64 -12.52 -3.15
CA GLY A 156 -2.82 -11.41 -2.23
C GLY A 156 -3.13 -10.07 -2.91
N PHE A 157 -2.81 -9.86 -4.19
CA PHE A 157 -3.22 -8.65 -4.91
C PHE A 157 -3.56 -8.95 -6.37
N VAL A 158 -4.66 -8.37 -6.87
CA VAL A 158 -5.04 -8.41 -8.28
C VAL A 158 -4.92 -7.00 -8.82
N GLU A 159 -4.17 -6.84 -9.91
CA GLU A 159 -4.10 -5.57 -10.63
C GLU A 159 -5.48 -5.24 -11.19
N VAL A 160 -6.00 -4.08 -10.81
CA VAL A 160 -7.26 -3.56 -11.33
C VAL A 160 -6.90 -2.39 -12.21
N GLY A 161 -7.35 -2.43 -13.46
CA GLY A 161 -7.09 -1.36 -14.42
C GLY A 161 -7.69 -0.03 -13.97
N PRO A 162 -7.37 1.07 -14.68
CA PRO A 162 -7.79 2.42 -14.31
C PRO A 162 -9.31 2.66 -14.38
N ASP A 163 -10.10 1.69 -14.84
CA ASP A 163 -11.56 1.75 -14.88
C ASP A 163 -12.18 1.17 -13.59
N PRO A 164 -12.80 1.99 -12.71
CA PRO A 164 -13.50 1.51 -11.51
C PRO A 164 -14.66 0.54 -11.81
N GLY A 165 -15.15 0.49 -13.07
CA GLY A 165 -16.14 -0.49 -13.53
C GLY A 165 -15.59 -1.93 -13.66
N GLU A 166 -14.28 -2.12 -13.67
CA GLU A 166 -13.65 -3.44 -13.76
C GLU A 166 -13.74 -4.22 -12.44
N VAL A 167 -13.72 -3.51 -11.30
CA VAL A 167 -13.91 -4.05 -9.93
C VAL A 167 -15.25 -4.77 -9.81
N PHE A 168 -16.32 -4.18 -10.36
CA PHE A 168 -17.67 -4.75 -10.30
C PHE A 168 -17.81 -6.01 -11.17
N ARG A 169 -17.19 -6.04 -12.35
CA ARG A 169 -17.22 -7.22 -13.24
C ARG A 169 -16.38 -8.39 -12.71
N LEU A 170 -15.31 -8.12 -11.96
CA LEU A 170 -14.50 -9.17 -11.33
C LEU A 170 -15.29 -9.86 -10.19
N GLY A 171 -16.01 -9.08 -9.37
CA GLY A 171 -16.90 -9.61 -8.32
C GLY A 171 -18.09 -10.40 -8.86
N GLU A 172 -18.65 -10.00 -10.02
CA GLU A 172 -19.72 -10.76 -10.69
C GLU A 172 -19.21 -12.07 -11.31
N LYS A 173 -17.99 -12.09 -11.87
CA LYS A 173 -17.40 -13.33 -12.42
C LYS A 173 -17.04 -14.35 -11.34
N GLU A 174 -16.58 -13.91 -10.16
CA GLU A 174 -16.28 -14.80 -9.04
C GLU A 174 -17.58 -15.37 -8.41
N SER A 175 -18.66 -14.58 -8.40
CA SER A 175 -20.00 -15.03 -7.95
C SER A 175 -20.69 -15.98 -8.94
N ALA A 176 -20.31 -15.95 -10.22
CA ALA A 176 -20.84 -16.84 -11.27
C ALA A 176 -20.09 -18.18 -11.39
N HIS A 177 -19.03 -18.41 -10.59
CA HIS A 177 -18.30 -19.69 -10.52
C HIS A 177 -18.49 -20.43 -9.19
N VAL A 178 -19.28 -19.86 -8.28
CA VAL A 178 -19.77 -20.52 -7.07
C VAL A 178 -21.29 -20.63 -7.18
N GLY A 179 -21.75 -21.43 -8.14
CA GLY A 179 -23.15 -21.74 -8.40
C GLY A 179 -23.28 -23.10 -9.07
#